data_AF-A0A1C6MQJ9-F1
#
_entry.id   AF-A0A1C6MQJ9-F1
#
_cell.length_a   1.000
_cell.length_b   1.000
_cell.length_c   1.000
_cell.angle_alpha   90.00
_cell.angle_beta   90.00
_cell.angle_gamma   90.00
#
_symmetry.space_group_name_H-M   'P 1'
#
loop_
_entity.id
_entity.type
_entity.pdbx_description
1 polymer ?
#
loop_
_entity_poly.entity_id
_entity_poly.type
_entity_poly.pdbx_seq_one_letter_code
_entity_poly.pdbx_strand_id
1 'polypeptide(L)' 'REAFPNWLHTYNHHRAHTALGGLPPASRVPNLTGQYT' A
#
# COMPACT_ATOMS: atom_id res chain seq x y z
N ARG A 1 -0.55 -18.63 8.70
CA ARG A 1 0.00 -18.07 7.43
C ARG A 1 -0.43 -16.59 7.35
N GLU A 2 0.02 -15.77 8.30
CA GLU A 2 -0.47 -14.39 8.52
C GLU A 2 0.53 -13.31 8.08
N ALA A 3 1.75 -13.71 7.68
CA ALA A 3 2.78 -12.79 7.23
C ALA A 3 2.40 -12.04 5.95
N PHE A 4 1.60 -12.68 5.07
CA PHE A 4 1.26 -12.09 3.77
C PHE A 4 0.29 -10.90 3.87
N PRO A 5 -0.85 -10.99 4.60
CA PRO A 5 -1.71 -9.83 4.84
C PRO A 5 -0.98 -8.63 5.47
N ASN A 6 -0.15 -8.89 6.48
CA ASN A 6 0.61 -7.85 7.18
C ASN A 6 1.65 -7.18 6.28
N TRP A 7 2.37 -7.99 5.48
CA TRP A 7 3.32 -7.49 4.50
C TRP A 7 2.63 -6.63 3.43
N LEU A 8 1.47 -7.08 2.92
CA LEU A 8 0.72 -6.37 1.89
C LEU A 8 0.24 -4.99 2.39
N HIS A 9 -0.30 -4.94 3.61
CA HIS A 9 -0.72 -3.67 4.22
C HIS A 9 0.45 -2.71 4.41
N THR A 10 1.58 -3.21 4.90
CA THR A 10 2.80 -2.40 5.09
C THR A 10 3.32 -1.85 3.76
N TYR A 11 3.38 -2.68 2.73
CA TYR A 11 3.84 -2.27 1.40
C TYR A 11 2.93 -1.18 0.80
N ASN A 12 1.62 -1.38 0.83
CA ASN A 12 0.68 -0.48 0.17
C ASN A 12 0.47 0.84 0.90
N HIS A 13 0.59 0.87 2.24
CA HIS A 13 0.22 2.04 3.04
C HIS A 13 1.40 2.74 3.73
N HIS A 14 2.49 2.04 4.01
CA HIS A 14 3.58 2.58 4.85
C HIS A 14 4.91 2.71 4.13
N ARG A 15 5.13 1.95 3.05
CA ARG A 15 6.42 1.93 2.37
C ARG A 15 6.56 3.10 1.39
N ALA A 16 7.47 4.02 1.68
CA ALA A 16 7.83 5.12 0.79
C ALA A 16 8.54 4.62 -0.48
N HIS A 17 8.22 5.22 -1.63
CA HIS A 17 8.89 4.98 -2.90
C HIS A 17 9.46 6.28 -3.48
N THR A 18 10.75 6.29 -3.85
CA THR A 18 11.43 7.46 -4.45
C THR A 18 10.75 7.92 -5.74
N ALA A 19 10.32 6.98 -6.58
CA ALA A 19 9.58 7.28 -7.82
C ALA A 19 8.21 7.94 -7.58
N LEU A 20 7.71 7.89 -6.34
CA LEU A 20 6.45 8.52 -5.91
C LEU A 20 6.70 9.77 -5.05
N GLY A 21 7.93 10.31 -5.03
CA GLY A 21 8.28 11.45 -4.18
C GLY A 21 8.27 11.12 -2.68
N GLY A 22 8.52 9.86 -2.31
CA GLY A 22 8.48 9.41 -0.92
C GLY A 22 7.10 8.95 -0.44
N LEU A 23 6.09 8.94 -1.32
CA LEU A 23 4.76 8.47 -1.00
C LEU A 23 4.63 6.95 -1.16
N PRO A 24 3.68 6.32 -0.44
CA PRO A 24 3.36 4.91 -0.62
C PRO A 24 2.56 4.64 -1.90
N PRO A 25 2.47 3.37 -2.35
CA PRO A 25 1.73 3.00 -3.57
C PRO A 25 0.28 3.47 -3.57
N ALA A 26 -0.42 3.39 -2.44
CA ALA A 26 -1.82 3.82 -2.31
C ALA A 26 -2.04 5.31 -2.59
N SER A 27 -1.03 6.17 -2.43
CA SER A 27 -1.16 7.61 -2.70
C SER A 27 -1.39 7.96 -4.16
N ARG A 28 -1.13 7.04 -5.10
CA ARG A 28 -1.35 7.25 -6.53
C ARG A 28 -2.72 6.79 -7.03
N VAL A 29 -3.43 5.98 -6.24
CA VAL A 29 -4.72 5.41 -6.62
C VAL A 29 -5.76 5.86 -5.59
N PRO A 30 -6.33 7.07 -5.73
CA PRO A 30 -7.27 7.62 -4.76
C PRO A 30 -8.60 6.85 -4.69
N ASN A 31 -8.88 6.00 -5.70
CA ASN A 31 -10.07 5.16 -5.78
C ASN A 31 -9.67 3.69 -5.92
N LEU A 32 -9.06 3.10 -4.88
CA LEU A 32 -9.14 1.66 -4.67
C LEU A 32 -10.56 1.34 -4.20
N THR A 33 -11.55 1.45 -5.09
CA THR A 33 -12.89 0.93 -4.81
C THR A 33 -12.79 -0.59 -4.75
N GLY A 34 -12.86 -1.13 -3.54
CA GLY A 34 -12.90 -2.57 -3.31
C GLY A 34 -11.61 -3.11 -2.71
N GLN A 35 -11.79 -3.70 -1.53
CA GLN A 35 -10.94 -4.71 -0.89
C GLN A 35 -9.75 -4.22 -0.06
N TYR A 36 -10.07 -3.86 1.18
CA TYR A 36 -9.69 -4.75 2.28
C TYR A 36 -10.96 -5.07 3.07
N THR A 37 -11.34 -6.35 3.09
CA THR A 37 -12.17 -6.90 4.17
C THR A 37 -11.43 -6.76 5.50
#